data_AF-A0A4V1MWS4-F1
#
_entry.id   AF-A0A4V1MWS4-F1
#
_cell.length_a   1.000
_cell.length_b   1.000
_cell.length_c   1.000
_cell.angle_alpha   90.00
_cell.angle_beta   90.00
_cell.angle_gamma   90.00
#
_symmetry.space_group_name_H-M   'P 1'
#
loop_
_entity.id
_entity.type
_entity.pdbx_description
1 polymer ?
#
loop_
_entity_poly.entity_id
_entity_poly.type
_entity_poly.pdbx_seq_one_letter_code
_entity_poly.pdbx_strand_id
1 'polypeptide(L)'
;MLLVYTHKVTPRISYIFKQFFVRTLKIQVTFTTKVDEFAAHNGPKISYSKTPLGEEFYIRSNDLLFEQGINDIDIVIAKWDDVPCFFPAGESSSIPFDIFAASFYLISRYEEYLPHVRDMHERFPADESIAFKNGFLEQPLIDIWAFKFLELLKEKFPNYNYQSRNFEMISTFDIDIAYAYKNKGIIRTLGGFFKDIVRLNFVNFWYRLLTILNLKKDSFDTFSEILRIKKEYNVDTRFFFLLGDYTTYDKNVSFINNKFQSLIKSVGDYAKIGMHPSYFSIKDVEMLKKEKKRLESIINAPVVFSRQHFLRLIIPETYQNLIDLDIEEDYTMGYAKYAGFRASTCTPFYFYDLDFEIQTPLKLYPFAFMDGTLKDYMKLSNEESLALIFKLKDEVKKVNGTFISLLHNETLSEGEHWAGWNEIYLKMVNY
;
A
#
# COMPACT_ATOMS: atom_id res chain seq x y z
N MET A 1 14.92 -10.73 -23.76
CA MET A 1 13.66 -11.31 -23.26
C MET A 1 13.98 -12.66 -22.67
N LEU A 2 13.51 -12.93 -21.46
CA LEU A 2 13.67 -14.20 -20.77
C LEU A 2 12.60 -15.19 -21.27
N LEU A 3 13.02 -16.38 -21.69
CA LEU A 3 12.12 -17.48 -22.03
C LEU A 3 11.93 -18.40 -20.82
N VAL A 4 10.68 -18.63 -20.41
CA VAL A 4 10.33 -19.55 -19.33
C VAL A 4 9.68 -20.79 -19.92
N TYR A 5 10.29 -21.95 -19.72
CA TYR A 5 9.61 -23.21 -19.96
C TYR A 5 8.72 -23.56 -18.77
N THR A 6 7.48 -23.96 -19.02
CA THR A 6 6.65 -24.64 -18.02
C THR A 6 5.68 -25.59 -18.71
N HIS A 7 5.29 -26.67 -18.05
CA HIS A 7 4.41 -27.68 -18.65
C HIS A 7 2.99 -27.15 -18.94
N LYS A 8 2.55 -26.10 -18.22
CA LYS A 8 1.27 -25.44 -18.42
C LYS A 8 1.38 -23.97 -18.04
N VAL A 9 0.94 -23.07 -18.91
CA VAL A 9 0.86 -21.63 -18.58
C VAL A 9 -0.50 -21.34 -17.97
N THR A 10 -0.53 -20.96 -16.69
CA THR A 10 -1.74 -20.57 -15.97
C THR A 10 -1.83 -19.05 -15.79
N PRO A 11 -3.01 -18.51 -15.39
CA PRO A 11 -3.13 -17.11 -15.01
C PRO A 11 -2.20 -16.73 -13.85
N ARG A 12 -2.08 -17.58 -12.82
CA ARG A 12 -1.17 -17.38 -11.68
C ARG A 12 0.29 -17.25 -12.11
N ILE A 13 0.79 -18.16 -12.97
CA ILE A 13 2.14 -18.09 -13.55
C ILE A 13 2.34 -16.80 -14.33
N SER A 14 1.43 -16.52 -15.26
CA SER A 14 1.53 -15.33 -16.11
C SER A 14 1.56 -14.05 -15.27
N TYR A 15 0.76 -13.99 -14.22
CA TYR A 15 0.68 -12.87 -13.29
C TYR A 15 1.98 -12.70 -12.49
N ILE A 16 2.40 -13.72 -11.75
CA ILE A 16 3.52 -13.58 -10.81
C ILE A 16 4.85 -13.39 -11.53
N PHE A 17 5.07 -14.06 -12.67
CA PHE A 17 6.27 -13.85 -13.47
C PHE A 17 6.30 -12.46 -14.07
N LYS A 18 5.17 -11.88 -14.50
CA LYS A 18 5.13 -10.49 -14.96
C LYS A 18 5.40 -9.51 -13.81
N GLN A 19 4.89 -9.78 -12.61
CA GLN A 19 5.22 -8.97 -11.44
C GLN A 19 6.73 -9.01 -11.17
N PHE A 20 7.27 -10.21 -11.04
CA PHE A 20 8.66 -10.46 -10.67
C PHE A 20 9.64 -9.94 -11.72
N PHE A 21 9.48 -10.35 -12.99
CA PHE A 21 10.41 -9.98 -14.05
C PHE A 21 10.15 -8.60 -14.63
N VAL A 22 8.92 -8.31 -15.06
CA VAL A 22 8.65 -7.08 -15.81
C VAL A 22 8.59 -5.86 -14.90
N ARG A 23 7.90 -5.96 -13.76
CA ARG A 23 7.64 -4.80 -12.89
C ARG A 23 8.78 -4.56 -11.91
N THR A 24 9.28 -5.61 -11.26
CA THR A 24 10.39 -5.52 -10.30
C THR A 24 11.76 -5.48 -10.99
N LEU A 25 12.10 -6.48 -11.82
CA LEU A 25 13.45 -6.62 -12.41
C LEU A 25 13.66 -5.95 -13.77
N LYS A 26 12.62 -5.36 -14.39
CA LYS A 26 12.66 -4.76 -15.74
C LYS A 26 13.13 -5.73 -16.84
N ILE A 27 12.84 -7.02 -16.69
CA ILE A 27 13.13 -8.08 -17.67
C ILE A 27 11.82 -8.49 -18.36
N GLN A 28 11.78 -8.38 -19.68
CA GLN A 28 10.65 -8.91 -20.46
C GLN A 28 10.63 -10.43 -20.39
N VAL A 29 9.45 -11.03 -20.20
CA VAL A 29 9.27 -12.48 -20.04
C VAL A 29 8.27 -13.04 -21.04
N THR A 30 8.57 -14.24 -21.54
CA THR A 30 7.67 -15.05 -22.39
C THR A 30 7.68 -16.50 -21.94
N PHE A 31 6.66 -17.25 -22.33
CA PHE A 31 6.47 -18.62 -21.91
C PHE A 31 6.43 -19.57 -23.11
N THR A 32 6.95 -20.77 -22.93
CA THR A 32 6.75 -21.89 -23.85
C THR A 32 6.41 -23.16 -23.07
N THR A 33 5.60 -24.02 -23.66
CA THR A 33 5.33 -25.38 -23.18
C THR A 33 6.08 -26.45 -23.98
N LYS A 34 6.84 -26.04 -25.02
CA LYS A 34 7.55 -26.95 -25.90
C LYS A 34 9.02 -27.02 -25.53
N VAL A 35 9.51 -28.22 -25.26
CA VAL A 35 10.91 -28.46 -24.91
C VAL A 35 11.84 -28.08 -26.07
N ASP A 36 11.45 -28.35 -27.32
CA ASP A 36 12.26 -28.02 -28.49
C ASP A 36 12.45 -26.50 -28.68
N GLU A 37 11.41 -25.70 -28.44
CA GLU A 37 11.49 -24.24 -28.48
C GLU A 37 12.41 -23.71 -27.36
N PHE A 38 12.32 -24.30 -26.16
CA PHE A 38 13.19 -23.97 -25.04
C PHE A 38 14.66 -24.34 -25.33
N ALA A 39 14.91 -25.53 -25.88
CA ALA A 39 16.23 -26.01 -26.23
C ALA A 39 16.89 -25.10 -27.29
N ALA A 40 16.15 -24.72 -28.33
CA ALA A 40 16.63 -23.87 -29.42
C ALA A 40 16.83 -22.39 -29.04
N HIS A 41 16.35 -21.94 -27.87
CA HIS A 41 16.51 -20.55 -27.44
C HIS A 41 17.94 -20.25 -26.96
N ASN A 42 18.58 -19.25 -27.58
CA ASN A 42 19.97 -18.85 -27.30
C ASN A 42 20.11 -17.71 -26.29
N GLY A 43 19.01 -17.05 -25.89
CA GLY A 43 19.00 -16.00 -24.89
C GLY A 43 18.83 -16.52 -23.46
N PRO A 44 18.65 -15.62 -22.47
CA PRO A 44 18.29 -16.01 -21.12
C PRO A 44 17.05 -16.90 -21.12
N LYS A 45 17.16 -18.05 -20.44
CA LYS A 45 16.05 -18.99 -20.31
C LYS A 45 16.09 -19.72 -18.97
N ILE A 46 14.92 -19.94 -18.39
CA ILE A 46 14.75 -20.74 -17.17
C ILE A 46 13.65 -21.78 -17.36
N SER A 47 13.74 -22.90 -16.64
CA SER A 47 12.66 -23.89 -16.57
C SER A 47 11.94 -23.80 -15.22
N TYR A 48 10.61 -23.88 -15.26
CA TYR A 48 9.74 -23.91 -14.09
C TYR A 48 8.81 -25.12 -14.17
N SER A 49 9.24 -26.22 -13.56
CA SER A 49 8.64 -27.56 -13.68
C SER A 49 8.96 -28.45 -12.48
N LYS A 50 8.42 -29.68 -12.45
CA LYS A 50 8.70 -30.66 -11.38
C LYS A 50 10.09 -31.31 -11.48
N THR A 51 10.64 -31.37 -12.69
CA THR A 51 11.96 -31.95 -13.00
C THR A 51 12.72 -31.02 -13.95
N PRO A 52 14.06 -30.99 -13.88
CA PRO A 52 14.90 -30.25 -14.83
C PRO A 52 14.83 -30.88 -16.24
N LEU A 53 15.16 -30.09 -17.26
CA LEU A 53 15.29 -30.51 -18.66
C LEU A 53 16.75 -30.79 -19.06
N GLY A 54 17.72 -30.40 -18.23
CA GLY A 54 19.15 -30.49 -18.48
C GLY A 54 19.95 -29.68 -17.44
N GLU A 55 20.96 -28.92 -17.88
CA GLU A 55 21.80 -28.05 -17.05
C GLU A 55 21.40 -26.56 -17.11
N GLU A 56 20.11 -26.28 -17.33
CA GLU A 56 19.56 -24.93 -17.36
C GLU A 56 19.44 -24.31 -15.97
N PHE A 57 19.05 -23.03 -15.93
CA PHE A 57 18.60 -22.41 -14.69
C PHE A 57 17.21 -22.96 -14.36
N TYR A 58 17.15 -23.93 -13.47
CA TYR A 58 15.94 -24.69 -13.15
C TYR A 58 15.37 -24.28 -11.80
N ILE A 59 14.08 -23.98 -11.76
CA ILE A 59 13.34 -23.79 -10.51
C ILE A 59 12.28 -24.88 -10.41
N ARG A 60 12.35 -25.65 -9.32
CA ARG A 60 11.35 -26.66 -9.03
C ARG A 60 10.03 -25.99 -8.67
N SER A 61 8.95 -26.39 -9.35
CA SER A 61 7.63 -25.81 -9.17
C SER A 61 6.80 -26.48 -8.08
N ASN A 62 6.19 -25.67 -7.21
CA ASN A 62 5.09 -26.01 -6.32
C ASN A 62 3.77 -26.07 -7.12
N ASP A 63 2.79 -26.85 -6.64
CA ASP A 63 1.50 -27.02 -7.31
C ASP A 63 0.60 -25.78 -7.25
N LEU A 64 0.83 -24.88 -6.27
CA LEU A 64 0.04 -23.66 -6.06
C LEU A 64 -0.18 -22.84 -7.34
N LEU A 65 0.84 -22.70 -8.19
CA LEU A 65 0.71 -21.91 -9.42
C LEU A 65 -0.07 -22.63 -10.54
N PHE A 66 -0.35 -23.93 -10.39
CA PHE A 66 -1.11 -24.74 -11.36
C PHE A 66 -2.53 -25.06 -10.91
N GLU A 67 -2.82 -24.86 -9.62
CA GLU A 67 -4.12 -25.02 -9.00
C GLU A 67 -5.11 -23.91 -9.38
N GLN A 68 -6.40 -24.17 -9.14
CA GLN A 68 -7.49 -23.20 -9.17
C GLN A 68 -8.20 -23.21 -7.83
N GLY A 69 -8.70 -22.05 -7.43
CA GLY A 69 -9.42 -21.89 -6.18
C GLY A 69 -8.48 -21.82 -4.97
N ILE A 70 -9.11 -21.87 -3.79
CA ILE A 70 -8.47 -21.49 -2.54
C ILE A 70 -8.55 -22.67 -1.58
N ASN A 71 -7.39 -23.20 -1.22
CA ASN A 71 -7.23 -24.36 -0.35
C ASN A 71 -6.33 -23.96 0.81
N ASP A 72 -6.49 -24.62 1.95
CA ASP A 72 -5.56 -24.44 3.06
C ASP A 72 -4.18 -25.02 2.68
N ILE A 73 -3.12 -24.31 3.06
CA ILE A 73 -1.74 -24.65 2.69
C ILE A 73 -0.89 -24.61 3.95
N ASP A 74 -0.30 -25.76 4.30
CA ASP A 74 0.68 -25.82 5.38
C ASP A 74 2.01 -25.24 4.90
N ILE A 75 2.44 -24.14 5.53
CA ILE A 75 3.65 -23.41 5.17
C ILE A 75 4.71 -23.60 6.24
N VAL A 76 5.77 -24.32 5.86
CA VAL A 76 6.99 -24.44 6.65
C VAL A 76 7.99 -23.36 6.21
N ILE A 77 8.36 -22.50 7.15
CA ILE A 77 9.33 -21.43 6.93
C ILE A 77 10.75 -21.99 7.04
N ALA A 78 11.56 -21.68 6.05
CA ALA A 78 12.99 -21.91 5.95
C ALA A 78 13.72 -20.57 5.76
N LYS A 79 15.02 -20.63 5.50
CA LYS A 79 15.84 -19.47 5.16
C LYS A 79 16.65 -19.71 3.90
N TRP A 80 16.71 -18.71 3.04
CA TRP A 80 17.70 -18.60 1.98
C TRP A 80 18.76 -17.59 2.42
N ASP A 81 19.89 -18.12 2.90
CA ASP A 81 20.87 -17.41 3.71
C ASP A 81 20.23 -16.87 5.02
N ASP A 82 20.06 -15.57 5.14
CA ASP A 82 19.43 -14.88 6.27
C ASP A 82 17.98 -14.47 5.99
N VAL A 83 17.50 -14.63 4.76
CA VAL A 83 16.17 -14.18 4.32
C VAL A 83 15.14 -15.30 4.47
N PRO A 84 14.00 -15.07 5.14
CA PRO A 84 12.93 -16.07 5.24
C PRO A 84 12.45 -16.52 3.85
N CYS A 85 12.14 -17.81 3.71
CA CYS A 85 11.58 -18.39 2.49
C CYS A 85 10.69 -19.59 2.83
N PHE A 86 9.87 -20.05 1.88
CA PHE A 86 9.00 -21.22 2.07
C PHE A 86 8.63 -21.86 0.72
N PHE A 87 7.98 -23.02 0.76
CA PHE A 87 7.86 -23.94 -0.37
C PHE A 87 9.23 -24.50 -0.79
N PRO A 88 9.89 -25.29 0.07
CA PRO A 88 11.23 -25.80 -0.18
C PRO A 88 11.31 -26.54 -1.52
N ALA A 89 12.38 -26.28 -2.24
CA ALA A 89 12.73 -26.95 -3.47
C ALA A 89 13.83 -27.99 -3.17
N GLY A 90 13.86 -29.07 -3.95
CA GLY A 90 14.92 -30.08 -3.81
C GLY A 90 16.26 -29.57 -4.31
N GLU A 91 17.35 -30.27 -3.96
CA GLU A 91 18.75 -29.90 -4.28
C GLU A 91 19.03 -29.66 -5.77
N SER A 92 18.22 -30.23 -6.67
CA SER A 92 18.37 -30.00 -8.11
C SER A 92 17.95 -28.60 -8.57
N SER A 93 17.18 -27.86 -7.77
CA SER A 93 16.73 -26.50 -8.07
C SER A 93 17.86 -25.50 -7.87
N SER A 94 17.99 -24.52 -8.78
CA SER A 94 18.98 -23.44 -8.69
C SER A 94 18.76 -22.51 -7.48
N ILE A 95 17.57 -22.57 -6.88
CA ILE A 95 17.16 -21.79 -5.69
C ILE A 95 16.51 -22.76 -4.69
N PRO A 96 16.73 -22.59 -3.37
CA PRO A 96 16.29 -23.57 -2.35
C PRO A 96 14.79 -23.65 -2.11
N PHE A 97 13.97 -22.84 -2.79
CA PHE A 97 12.51 -22.82 -2.67
C PHE A 97 11.86 -22.37 -3.97
N ASP A 98 10.55 -22.63 -4.10
CA ASP A 98 9.75 -22.06 -5.16
C ASP A 98 9.45 -20.59 -4.88
N ILE A 99 10.38 -19.76 -5.35
CA ILE A 99 10.33 -18.31 -5.26
C ILE A 99 9.08 -17.69 -5.88
N PHE A 100 8.52 -18.29 -6.94
CA PHE A 100 7.36 -17.75 -7.63
C PHE A 100 6.06 -18.12 -6.92
N ALA A 101 5.92 -19.37 -6.46
CA ALA A 101 4.78 -19.75 -5.64
C ALA A 101 4.75 -18.97 -4.31
N ALA A 102 5.89 -18.81 -3.65
CA ALA A 102 5.98 -18.06 -2.40
C ALA A 102 5.64 -16.58 -2.62
N SER A 103 6.13 -15.98 -3.70
CA SER A 103 5.79 -14.60 -4.06
C SER A 103 4.30 -14.45 -4.38
N PHE A 104 3.71 -15.40 -5.10
CA PHE A 104 2.28 -15.39 -5.42
C PHE A 104 1.41 -15.47 -4.17
N TYR A 105 1.73 -16.37 -3.24
CA TYR A 105 1.01 -16.51 -1.97
C TYR A 105 0.96 -15.19 -1.18
N LEU A 106 2.11 -14.52 -1.04
CA LEU A 106 2.21 -13.25 -0.31
C LEU A 106 1.50 -12.10 -1.04
N ILE A 107 1.73 -11.95 -2.35
CA ILE A 107 1.24 -10.78 -3.08
C ILE A 107 -0.26 -10.83 -3.37
N SER A 108 -0.81 -12.04 -3.57
CA SER A 108 -2.26 -12.23 -3.72
C SER A 108 -3.01 -12.09 -2.41
N ARG A 109 -2.30 -11.95 -1.27
CA ARG A 109 -2.85 -11.99 0.07
C ARG A 109 -3.67 -13.26 0.30
N TYR A 110 -3.15 -14.40 -0.16
CA TYR A 110 -3.85 -15.69 -0.16
C TYR A 110 -4.43 -16.05 1.22
N GLU A 111 -3.69 -15.75 2.29
CA GLU A 111 -4.14 -15.97 3.69
C GLU A 111 -5.41 -15.21 4.09
N GLU A 112 -5.74 -14.10 3.42
CA GLU A 112 -6.94 -13.31 3.73
C GLU A 112 -8.22 -13.89 3.10
N TYR A 113 -8.09 -14.79 2.13
CA TYR A 113 -9.22 -15.54 1.58
C TYR A 113 -9.57 -16.78 2.41
N LEU A 114 -8.63 -17.23 3.25
CA LEU A 114 -8.88 -18.34 4.17
C LEU A 114 -9.69 -17.86 5.39
N PRO A 115 -10.43 -18.75 6.08
CA PRO A 115 -11.12 -18.40 7.30
C PRO A 115 -10.18 -17.82 8.36
N HIS A 116 -10.49 -16.61 8.84
CA HIS A 116 -9.67 -15.88 9.80
C HIS A 116 -10.54 -15.03 10.74
N VAL A 117 -10.00 -14.61 11.88
CA VAL A 117 -10.73 -13.75 12.81
C VAL A 117 -10.43 -12.30 12.48
N ARG A 118 -11.47 -11.54 12.13
CA ARG A 118 -11.32 -10.13 11.81
C ARG A 118 -11.22 -9.29 13.07
N ASP A 119 -10.52 -8.16 12.98
CA ASP A 119 -10.48 -7.18 14.07
C ASP A 119 -11.80 -6.39 14.21
N MET A 120 -11.85 -5.47 15.16
CA MET A 120 -13.05 -4.65 15.43
C MET A 120 -13.49 -3.74 14.27
N HIS A 121 -12.65 -3.55 13.26
CA HIS A 121 -12.95 -2.81 12.03
C HIS A 121 -13.17 -3.73 10.83
N GLU A 122 -13.34 -5.04 11.07
CA GLU A 122 -13.48 -6.08 10.07
C GLU A 122 -12.24 -6.26 9.17
N ARG A 123 -11.05 -5.89 9.66
CA ARG A 123 -9.79 -6.02 8.92
C ARG A 123 -9.12 -7.35 9.23
N PHE A 124 -8.31 -7.83 8.28
CA PHE A 124 -7.35 -8.89 8.55
C PHE A 124 -6.28 -8.42 9.56
N PRO A 125 -6.11 -9.07 10.71
CA PRO A 125 -5.12 -8.66 11.71
C PRO A 125 -3.70 -8.98 11.23
N ALA A 126 -2.78 -8.03 11.38
CA ALA A 126 -1.37 -8.27 11.08
C ALA A 126 -0.80 -9.45 11.87
N ASP A 127 -1.24 -9.62 13.13
CA ASP A 127 -0.80 -10.68 14.05
C ASP A 127 -1.09 -12.11 13.51
N GLU A 128 -2.10 -12.24 12.66
CA GLU A 128 -2.46 -13.51 12.02
C GLU A 128 -1.63 -13.80 10.77
N SER A 129 -0.99 -12.78 10.18
CA SER A 129 -0.19 -12.94 8.97
C SER A 129 1.03 -13.82 9.18
N ILE A 130 1.39 -14.57 8.15
CA ILE A 130 2.66 -15.30 8.11
C ILE A 130 3.86 -14.35 8.29
N ALA A 131 3.73 -13.10 7.82
CA ALA A 131 4.76 -12.07 7.91
C ALA A 131 5.04 -11.62 9.34
N PHE A 132 4.00 -11.43 10.15
CA PHE A 132 4.16 -11.11 11.56
C PHE A 132 4.71 -12.30 12.34
N LYS A 133 4.10 -13.48 12.16
CA LYS A 133 4.48 -14.72 12.88
C LYS A 133 5.95 -15.10 12.68
N ASN A 134 6.54 -14.70 11.56
CA ASN A 134 7.93 -15.01 11.21
C ASN A 134 8.83 -13.77 11.11
N GLY A 135 8.38 -12.62 11.60
CA GLY A 135 9.23 -11.44 11.82
C GLY A 135 9.75 -10.74 10.57
N PHE A 136 9.01 -10.76 9.46
CA PHE A 136 9.42 -10.13 8.19
C PHE A 136 8.50 -9.01 7.68
N LEU A 137 7.62 -8.46 8.53
CA LEU A 137 6.74 -7.35 8.15
C LEU A 137 7.50 -6.15 7.57
N GLU A 138 8.65 -5.80 8.17
CA GLU A 138 9.42 -4.62 7.81
C GLU A 138 10.31 -4.81 6.57
N GLN A 139 10.22 -5.98 5.91
CA GLN A 139 11.01 -6.32 4.73
C GLN A 139 10.11 -6.43 3.49
N PRO A 140 10.46 -5.78 2.36
CA PRO A 140 9.81 -6.04 1.08
C PRO A 140 10.32 -7.38 0.52
N LEU A 141 9.94 -8.48 1.18
CA LEU A 141 10.52 -9.81 1.01
C LEU A 141 10.53 -10.31 -0.45
N ILE A 142 9.45 -10.05 -1.20
CA ILE A 142 9.36 -10.43 -2.62
C ILE A 142 10.40 -9.68 -3.45
N ASP A 143 10.60 -8.39 -3.17
CA ASP A 143 11.61 -7.58 -3.85
C ASP A 143 13.03 -8.06 -3.51
N ILE A 144 13.30 -8.36 -2.23
CA ILE A 144 14.58 -8.92 -1.79
C ILE A 144 14.87 -10.23 -2.52
N TRP A 145 13.90 -11.14 -2.57
CA TRP A 145 14.01 -12.39 -3.32
C TRP A 145 14.27 -12.15 -4.81
N ALA A 146 13.61 -11.17 -5.43
CA ALA A 146 13.84 -10.83 -6.82
C ALA A 146 15.26 -10.34 -7.10
N PHE A 147 15.84 -9.51 -6.24
CA PHE A 147 17.21 -9.05 -6.41
C PHE A 147 18.23 -10.17 -6.12
N LYS A 148 18.01 -11.05 -5.13
CA LYS A 148 18.85 -12.25 -4.95
C LYS A 148 18.78 -13.18 -6.17
N PHE A 149 17.59 -13.38 -6.73
CA PHE A 149 17.39 -14.11 -7.98
C PHE A 149 18.18 -13.47 -9.13
N LEU A 150 18.14 -12.15 -9.25
CA LEU A 150 18.81 -11.41 -10.31
C LEU A 150 20.33 -11.64 -10.30
N GLU A 151 20.95 -11.70 -9.12
CA GLU A 151 22.39 -11.97 -9.03
C GLU A 151 22.76 -13.35 -9.57
N LEU A 152 22.01 -14.40 -9.21
CA LEU A 152 22.20 -15.74 -9.79
C LEU A 152 21.93 -15.75 -11.30
N LEU A 153 20.93 -14.99 -11.77
CA LEU A 153 20.63 -14.91 -13.19
C LEU A 153 21.76 -14.23 -13.98
N LYS A 154 22.38 -13.18 -13.43
CA LYS A 154 23.54 -12.49 -14.02
C LYS A 154 24.74 -13.41 -14.16
N GLU A 155 24.99 -14.27 -13.17
CA GLU A 155 26.07 -15.26 -13.25
C GLU A 155 25.85 -16.26 -14.40
N LYS A 156 24.61 -16.73 -14.59
CA LYS A 156 24.27 -17.67 -15.67
C LYS A 156 24.22 -16.99 -17.05
N PHE A 157 23.79 -15.74 -17.11
CA PHE A 157 23.62 -14.98 -18.35
C PHE A 157 24.32 -13.60 -18.28
N PRO A 158 25.67 -13.57 -18.26
CA PRO A 158 26.43 -12.33 -18.05
C PRO A 158 26.35 -11.34 -19.22
N ASN A 159 26.08 -11.85 -20.43
CA ASN A 159 26.01 -11.03 -21.64
C ASN A 159 24.64 -10.37 -21.87
N TYR A 160 23.66 -10.60 -20.98
CA TYR A 160 22.35 -9.96 -21.07
C TYR A 160 22.41 -8.53 -20.54
N ASN A 161 21.74 -7.59 -21.23
CA ASN A 161 21.66 -6.21 -20.76
C ASN A 161 20.55 -6.07 -19.71
N TYR A 162 20.94 -5.95 -18.45
CA TYR A 162 20.04 -5.78 -17.32
C TYR A 162 19.73 -4.29 -17.09
N GLN A 163 18.45 -3.96 -17.01
CA GLN A 163 18.00 -2.62 -16.65
C GLN A 163 17.76 -2.54 -15.14
N SER A 164 18.09 -1.41 -14.54
CA SER A 164 17.74 -1.09 -13.16
C SER A 164 16.53 -0.15 -13.11
N ARG A 165 15.76 -0.27 -12.03
CA ARG A 165 14.80 0.75 -11.62
C ARG A 165 15.45 1.71 -10.63
N ASN A 166 14.82 2.87 -10.43
CA ASN A 166 15.25 3.85 -9.43
C ASN A 166 14.29 3.83 -8.25
N PHE A 167 14.82 4.15 -7.07
CA PHE A 167 14.02 4.42 -5.90
C PHE A 167 13.01 5.55 -6.18
N GLU A 168 11.77 5.35 -5.72
CA GLU A 168 10.69 6.33 -5.80
C GLU A 168 10.10 6.59 -4.41
N MET A 169 9.59 7.79 -4.19
CA MET A 169 8.90 8.14 -2.95
C MET A 169 7.55 8.80 -3.26
N ILE A 170 6.49 8.30 -2.62
CA ILE A 170 5.15 8.88 -2.68
C ILE A 170 4.70 9.22 -1.26
N SER A 171 4.47 10.49 -1.00
CA SER A 171 3.87 10.95 0.25
C SER A 171 2.36 11.04 0.08
N THR A 172 1.59 10.47 1.00
CA THR A 172 0.13 10.49 0.93
C THR A 172 -0.48 11.06 2.19
N PHE A 173 -1.57 11.81 2.02
CA PHE A 173 -2.30 12.47 3.11
C PHE A 173 -3.78 12.11 3.10
N ASP A 174 -4.26 11.50 4.17
CA ASP A 174 -5.67 11.24 4.41
C ASP A 174 -6.28 12.43 5.15
N ILE A 175 -7.37 12.97 4.58
CA ILE A 175 -8.04 14.17 5.07
C ILE A 175 -9.36 13.78 5.71
N ASP A 176 -9.27 13.21 6.91
CA ASP A 176 -10.42 12.87 7.74
C ASP A 176 -11.08 14.12 8.31
N ILE A 177 -10.26 15.05 8.78
CA ILE A 177 -10.69 16.31 9.40
C ILE A 177 -9.81 17.45 8.90
N ALA A 178 -10.29 18.17 7.88
CA ALA A 178 -9.55 19.31 7.32
C ALA A 178 -9.36 20.50 8.29
N TYR A 179 -10.21 20.64 9.31
CA TYR A 179 -10.15 21.74 10.27
C TYR A 179 -10.45 21.26 11.69
N ALA A 180 -9.68 21.70 12.69
CA ALA A 180 -9.93 21.40 14.10
C ALA A 180 -11.20 22.09 14.59
N TYR A 181 -11.44 23.34 14.17
CA TYR A 181 -12.54 24.18 14.67
C TYR A 181 -13.39 24.80 13.55
N LYS A 182 -12.76 25.28 12.48
CA LYS A 182 -13.46 25.98 11.40
C LYS A 182 -14.38 25.05 10.60
N ASN A 183 -15.37 25.64 9.94
CA ASN A 183 -16.19 24.99 8.92
C ASN A 183 -16.99 23.74 9.37
N LYS A 184 -17.11 23.47 10.67
CA LYS A 184 -17.86 22.32 11.23
C LYS A 184 -19.38 22.56 11.38
N GLY A 185 -19.88 23.75 11.06
CA GLY A 185 -21.29 24.12 11.24
C GLY A 185 -21.65 24.49 12.69
N ILE A 186 -22.74 25.25 12.84
CA ILE A 186 -23.10 25.92 14.11
C ILE A 186 -23.30 24.92 15.26
N ILE A 187 -24.04 23.84 15.01
CA ILE A 187 -24.39 22.84 16.05
C ILE A 187 -23.12 22.19 16.61
N ARG A 188 -22.19 21.75 15.75
CA ARG A 188 -20.92 21.13 16.18
C ARG A 188 -20.02 22.14 16.91
N THR A 189 -20.02 23.40 16.48
CA THR A 189 -19.26 24.46 17.14
C THR A 189 -19.77 24.72 18.56
N LEU A 190 -21.09 24.89 18.73
CA LEU A 190 -21.71 25.10 20.05
C LEU A 190 -21.52 23.88 20.96
N GLY A 191 -21.74 22.67 20.44
CA GLY A 191 -21.48 21.43 21.17
C GLY A 191 -20.01 21.29 21.59
N GLY A 192 -19.07 21.76 20.76
CA GLY A 192 -17.66 21.85 21.08
C GLY A 192 -17.39 22.75 22.29
N PHE A 193 -17.93 23.98 22.28
CA PHE A 193 -17.81 24.89 23.42
C PHE A 193 -18.43 24.33 24.70
N PHE A 194 -19.63 23.74 24.61
CA PHE A 194 -20.28 23.10 25.75
C PHE A 194 -19.43 21.96 26.33
N LYS A 195 -18.88 21.11 25.46
CA LYS A 195 -17.96 20.03 25.87
C LYS A 195 -16.71 20.57 26.55
N ASP A 196 -16.13 21.65 26.03
CA ASP A 196 -14.92 22.27 26.61
C ASP A 196 -15.22 22.84 28.00
N ILE A 197 -16.39 23.45 28.22
CA ILE A 197 -16.84 23.94 29.54
C ILE A 197 -17.07 22.77 30.51
N VAL A 198 -17.83 21.74 30.10
CA VAL A 198 -18.16 20.59 30.97
C VAL A 198 -16.90 19.82 31.38
N ARG A 199 -15.89 19.76 30.51
CA ARG A 199 -14.59 19.12 30.80
C ARG A 199 -13.57 20.06 31.46
N LEU A 200 -13.95 21.30 31.77
CA LEU A 200 -13.07 22.34 32.33
C LEU A 200 -11.81 22.61 31.48
N ASN A 201 -11.87 22.36 30.16
CA ASN A 201 -10.78 22.60 29.23
C ASN A 201 -10.84 24.02 28.65
N PHE A 202 -10.60 25.00 29.51
CA PHE A 202 -10.66 26.42 29.14
C PHE A 202 -9.58 26.82 28.13
N VAL A 203 -8.44 26.13 28.10
CA VAL A 203 -7.42 26.33 27.07
C VAL A 203 -8.02 26.05 25.70
N ASN A 204 -8.60 24.86 25.50
CA ASN A 204 -9.23 24.50 24.23
C ASN A 204 -10.40 25.41 23.86
N PHE A 205 -11.18 25.86 24.85
CA PHE A 205 -12.25 26.84 24.66
C PHE A 205 -11.72 28.13 24.02
N TRP A 206 -10.68 28.73 24.59
CA TRP A 206 -10.08 29.96 24.07
C TRP A 206 -9.43 29.75 22.71
N TYR A 207 -8.73 28.65 22.51
CA TYR A 207 -8.18 28.27 21.19
C TYR A 207 -9.29 28.22 20.13
N ARG A 208 -10.38 27.50 20.41
CA ARG A 208 -11.55 27.40 19.52
C ARG A 208 -12.13 28.78 19.22
N LEU A 209 -12.34 29.61 20.23
CA LEU A 209 -12.89 30.96 20.08
C LEU A 209 -12.01 31.83 19.18
N LEU A 210 -10.72 31.93 19.49
CA LEU A 210 -9.76 32.72 18.72
C LEU A 210 -9.65 32.24 17.27
N THR A 211 -9.69 30.93 17.04
CA THR A 211 -9.67 30.37 15.68
C THR A 211 -10.94 30.71 14.90
N ILE A 212 -12.13 30.62 15.52
CA ILE A 212 -13.40 30.96 14.87
C ILE A 212 -13.47 32.46 14.53
N LEU A 213 -12.95 33.31 15.41
CA LEU A 213 -12.84 34.76 15.18
C LEU A 213 -11.74 35.14 14.19
N ASN A 214 -11.02 34.17 13.62
CA ASN A 214 -9.86 34.37 12.74
C ASN A 214 -8.68 35.13 13.39
N LEU A 215 -8.62 35.19 14.71
CA LEU A 215 -7.49 35.73 15.48
C LEU A 215 -6.34 34.71 15.60
N LYS A 216 -6.61 33.43 15.30
CA LYS A 216 -5.62 32.36 15.24
C LYS A 216 -5.87 31.46 14.03
N LYS A 217 -4.79 30.92 13.46
CA LYS A 217 -4.89 29.89 12.40
C LYS A 217 -5.50 28.60 12.97
N ASP A 218 -6.27 27.88 12.16
CA ASP A 218 -6.74 26.55 12.55
C ASP A 218 -5.56 25.57 12.49
N SER A 219 -5.35 24.78 13.55
CA SER A 219 -4.17 23.93 13.67
C SER A 219 -4.13 22.81 12.62
N PHE A 220 -5.29 22.36 12.12
CA PHE A 220 -5.34 21.29 11.12
C PHE A 220 -5.24 21.83 9.69
N ASP A 221 -5.26 23.15 9.51
CA ASP A 221 -5.10 23.82 8.21
C ASP A 221 -3.60 23.89 7.82
N THR A 222 -3.03 22.71 7.54
CA THR A 222 -1.59 22.51 7.23
C THR A 222 -1.30 22.41 5.74
N PHE A 223 -2.33 22.50 4.89
CA PHE A 223 -2.24 22.26 3.44
C PHE A 223 -1.18 23.12 2.74
N SER A 224 -1.09 24.42 3.08
CA SER A 224 -0.06 25.30 2.51
C SER A 224 1.36 24.84 2.83
N GLU A 225 1.58 24.28 4.02
CA GLU A 225 2.87 23.77 4.44
C GLU A 225 3.21 22.47 3.71
N ILE A 226 2.24 21.54 3.61
CA ILE A 226 2.42 20.30 2.85
C ILE A 226 2.76 20.60 1.39
N LEU A 227 2.04 21.53 0.76
CA LEU A 227 2.30 21.94 -0.64
C LEU A 227 3.64 22.68 -0.80
N ARG A 228 4.07 23.45 0.21
CA ARG A 228 5.41 24.06 0.23
C ARG A 228 6.49 22.98 0.21
N ILE A 229 6.41 22.01 1.13
CA ILE A 229 7.38 20.91 1.23
C ILE A 229 7.38 20.07 -0.04
N LYS A 230 6.20 19.75 -0.58
CA LYS A 230 6.05 19.08 -1.88
C LYS A 230 6.88 19.76 -2.96
N LYS A 231 6.72 21.08 -3.10
CA LYS A 231 7.40 21.89 -4.13
C LYS A 231 8.90 21.98 -3.87
N GLU A 232 9.31 22.20 -2.62
CA GLU A 232 10.70 22.39 -2.22
C GLU A 232 11.54 21.13 -2.45
N TYR A 233 10.98 19.95 -2.13
CA TYR A 233 11.68 18.67 -2.22
C TYR A 233 11.26 17.79 -3.41
N ASN A 234 10.38 18.29 -4.29
CA ASN A 234 9.86 17.59 -5.46
C ASN A 234 9.32 16.16 -5.18
N VAL A 235 8.56 16.01 -4.09
CA VAL A 235 7.98 14.72 -3.69
C VAL A 235 6.65 14.49 -4.41
N ASP A 236 6.38 13.27 -4.89
CA ASP A 236 5.01 12.94 -5.35
C ASP A 236 4.08 12.97 -4.14
N THR A 237 2.99 13.73 -4.23
CA THR A 237 2.10 13.95 -3.09
C THR A 237 0.66 13.80 -3.52
N ARG A 238 -0.09 13.00 -2.77
CA ARG A 238 -1.47 12.63 -3.07
C ARG A 238 -2.33 12.85 -1.83
N PHE A 239 -3.52 13.38 -2.04
CA PHE A 239 -4.48 13.66 -0.96
C PHE A 239 -5.73 12.81 -1.15
N PHE A 240 -6.20 12.18 -0.09
CA PHE A 240 -7.43 11.41 -0.05
C PHE A 240 -8.46 12.15 0.80
N PHE A 241 -9.52 12.65 0.17
CA PHE A 241 -10.54 13.45 0.88
C PHE A 241 -11.74 12.61 1.29
N LEU A 242 -12.09 12.65 2.58
CA LEU A 242 -13.28 12.02 3.13
C LEU A 242 -14.51 12.88 2.85
N LEU A 243 -15.42 12.37 2.02
CA LEU A 243 -16.66 13.05 1.60
C LEU A 243 -17.92 12.29 1.97
N GLY A 244 -17.82 11.43 2.99
CA GLY A 244 -18.93 10.72 3.60
C GLY A 244 -19.92 11.62 4.32
N ASP A 245 -21.07 11.04 4.64
CA ASP A 245 -22.04 11.64 5.55
C ASP A 245 -21.54 11.53 7.01
N TYR A 246 -21.95 12.44 7.90
CA TYR A 246 -21.44 12.48 9.27
C TYR A 246 -21.90 11.26 10.08
N THR A 247 -20.95 10.52 10.68
CA THR A 247 -21.23 9.35 11.51
C THR A 247 -20.37 9.33 12.78
N THR A 248 -20.46 8.25 13.57
CA THR A 248 -19.58 8.03 14.73
C THR A 248 -18.10 7.89 14.31
N TYR A 249 -17.84 7.36 13.10
CA TYR A 249 -16.50 7.15 12.55
C TYR A 249 -16.07 8.32 11.64
N ASP A 250 -16.98 8.83 10.81
CA ASP A 250 -16.70 9.87 9.81
C ASP A 250 -17.10 11.25 10.35
N LYS A 251 -16.09 12.05 10.75
CA LYS A 251 -16.29 13.37 11.37
C LYS A 251 -15.83 14.54 10.49
N ASN A 252 -15.73 14.28 9.19
CA ASN A 252 -15.31 15.21 8.15
C ASN A 252 -16.17 16.49 8.10
N VAL A 253 -15.67 17.45 7.33
CA VAL A 253 -16.43 18.65 6.98
C VAL A 253 -17.43 18.26 5.89
N SER A 254 -18.67 18.76 6.00
CA SER A 254 -19.70 18.47 5.01
C SER A 254 -19.24 18.87 3.60
N PHE A 255 -19.44 17.98 2.63
CA PHE A 255 -19.12 18.20 1.21
C PHE A 255 -19.85 19.41 0.61
N ILE A 256 -20.95 19.87 1.20
CA ILE A 256 -21.72 21.05 0.76
C ILE A 256 -21.02 22.36 1.19
N ASN A 257 -20.05 22.31 2.11
CA ASN A 257 -19.37 23.49 2.59
C ASN A 257 -18.48 24.10 1.48
N ASN A 258 -18.84 25.28 0.99
CA ASN A 258 -18.11 25.98 -0.07
C ASN A 258 -16.62 26.21 0.25
N LYS A 259 -16.25 26.50 1.50
CA LYS A 259 -14.84 26.69 1.88
C LYS A 259 -14.06 25.38 1.80
N PHE A 260 -14.71 24.26 2.14
CA PHE A 260 -14.09 22.95 2.00
C PHE A 260 -13.94 22.54 0.52
N GLN A 261 -14.95 22.80 -0.31
CA GLN A 261 -14.83 22.61 -1.76
C GLN A 261 -13.71 23.47 -2.35
N SER A 262 -13.62 24.75 -1.95
CA SER A 262 -12.52 25.63 -2.38
C SER A 262 -11.16 25.11 -1.93
N LEU A 263 -11.05 24.57 -0.70
CA LEU A 263 -9.83 23.93 -0.24
C LEU A 263 -9.44 22.75 -1.14
N ILE A 264 -10.36 21.81 -1.39
CA ILE A 264 -10.12 20.63 -2.23
C ILE A 264 -9.63 21.06 -3.62
N LYS A 265 -10.32 22.03 -4.24
CA LYS A 265 -9.91 22.60 -5.54
C LYS A 265 -8.50 23.19 -5.49
N SER A 266 -8.22 24.03 -4.48
CA SER A 266 -6.90 24.67 -4.33
C SER A 266 -5.76 23.67 -4.10
N VAL A 267 -6.02 22.55 -3.43
CA VAL A 267 -5.04 21.46 -3.30
C VAL A 267 -4.89 20.73 -4.65
N GLY A 268 -6.00 20.51 -5.35
CA GLY A 268 -6.03 19.89 -6.69
C GLY A 268 -5.25 20.65 -7.76
N ASP A 269 -5.07 21.96 -7.61
CA ASP A 269 -4.24 22.78 -8.51
C ASP A 269 -2.74 22.40 -8.44
N TYR A 270 -2.29 21.76 -7.35
CA TYR A 270 -0.88 21.48 -7.08
C TYR A 270 -0.56 20.01 -6.77
N ALA A 271 -1.57 19.18 -6.48
CA ALA A 271 -1.40 17.79 -6.09
C ALA A 271 -2.57 16.91 -6.56
N LYS A 272 -2.33 15.60 -6.64
CA LYS A 272 -3.36 14.64 -7.07
C LYS A 272 -4.39 14.43 -5.95
N ILE A 273 -5.67 14.38 -6.32
CA ILE A 273 -6.79 14.19 -5.40
C ILE A 273 -7.47 12.84 -5.66
N GLY A 274 -7.58 12.03 -4.61
CA GLY A 274 -8.26 10.74 -4.58
C GLY A 274 -9.43 10.75 -3.60
N MET A 275 -10.29 9.74 -3.71
CA MET A 275 -11.38 9.55 -2.75
C MET A 275 -10.91 8.82 -1.50
N HIS A 276 -11.40 9.25 -0.34
CA HIS A 276 -11.29 8.49 0.91
C HIS A 276 -12.68 7.98 1.28
N PRO A 277 -13.09 6.76 0.84
CA PRO A 277 -14.43 6.27 1.06
C PRO A 277 -14.74 6.14 2.55
N SER A 278 -15.94 6.52 2.94
CA SER A 278 -16.36 6.54 4.33
C SER A 278 -16.44 5.16 4.96
N TYR A 279 -16.44 5.12 6.28
CA TYR A 279 -16.39 3.88 7.05
C TYR A 279 -17.46 2.87 6.62
N PHE A 280 -18.69 3.30 6.36
CA PHE A 280 -19.79 2.39 6.03
C PHE A 280 -19.94 2.09 4.52
N SER A 281 -19.20 2.79 3.66
CA SER A 281 -19.29 2.61 2.20
C SER A 281 -18.79 1.24 1.70
N ILE A 282 -17.95 0.55 2.47
CA ILE A 282 -17.34 -0.73 2.07
C ILE A 282 -18.34 -1.84 1.73
N LYS A 283 -19.53 -1.83 2.35
CA LYS A 283 -20.63 -2.78 2.08
C LYS A 283 -21.80 -2.13 1.32
N ASP A 284 -21.66 -0.87 0.91
CA ASP A 284 -22.71 -0.09 0.26
C ASP A 284 -22.15 0.59 -1.00
N VAL A 285 -22.29 -0.12 -2.11
CA VAL A 285 -21.82 0.33 -3.43
C VAL A 285 -22.48 1.63 -3.87
N GLU A 286 -23.75 1.85 -3.51
CA GLU A 286 -24.45 3.09 -3.86
C GLU A 286 -23.90 4.28 -3.05
N MET A 287 -23.54 4.06 -1.78
CA MET A 287 -22.83 5.05 -0.98
C MET A 287 -21.45 5.36 -1.56
N LEU A 288 -20.68 4.34 -1.93
CA LEU A 288 -19.36 4.50 -2.55
C LEU A 288 -19.44 5.31 -3.86
N LYS A 289 -20.41 4.97 -4.72
CA LYS A 289 -20.71 5.68 -5.98
C LYS A 289 -21.12 7.12 -5.74
N LYS A 290 -21.95 7.38 -4.73
CA LYS A 290 -22.37 8.72 -4.31
C LYS A 290 -21.18 9.56 -3.86
N GLU A 291 -20.28 8.99 -3.05
CA GLU A 291 -19.07 9.66 -2.58
C GLU A 291 -18.09 9.96 -3.71
N LYS A 292 -17.88 9.01 -4.64
CA LYS A 292 -17.09 9.25 -5.86
C LYS A 292 -17.64 10.45 -6.64
N LYS A 293 -18.95 10.45 -6.94
CA LYS A 293 -19.62 11.54 -7.66
C LYS A 293 -19.51 12.89 -6.96
N ARG A 294 -19.56 12.92 -5.62
CA ARG A 294 -19.35 14.16 -4.84
C ARG A 294 -17.97 14.74 -5.12
N LEU A 295 -16.93 13.91 -5.07
CA LEU A 295 -15.56 14.37 -5.31
C LEU A 295 -15.39 14.83 -6.76
N GLU A 296 -15.83 14.03 -7.72
CA GLU A 296 -15.79 14.35 -9.16
C GLU A 296 -16.48 15.69 -9.45
N SER A 297 -17.62 15.96 -8.82
CA SER A 297 -18.35 17.23 -8.97
C SER A 297 -17.59 18.42 -8.37
N ILE A 298 -16.80 18.21 -7.32
CA ILE A 298 -15.99 19.26 -6.68
C ILE A 298 -14.77 19.57 -7.52
N ILE A 299 -14.03 18.56 -7.99
CA ILE A 299 -12.78 18.77 -8.74
C ILE A 299 -13.01 18.94 -10.25
N ASN A 300 -14.21 18.64 -10.74
CA ASN A 300 -14.60 18.65 -12.16
C ASN A 300 -13.68 17.79 -13.03
N ALA A 301 -13.30 16.62 -12.50
CA ALA A 301 -12.43 15.64 -13.15
C ALA A 301 -12.77 14.23 -12.64
N PRO A 302 -12.47 13.17 -13.43
CA PRO A 302 -12.63 11.78 -12.97
C PRO A 302 -11.76 11.48 -11.75
N VAL A 303 -12.30 10.72 -10.81
CA VAL A 303 -11.54 10.19 -9.67
C VAL A 303 -11.12 8.77 -10.00
N VAL A 304 -9.81 8.55 -10.07
CA VAL A 304 -9.22 7.28 -10.53
C VAL A 304 -8.45 6.54 -9.44
N PHE A 305 -8.34 7.09 -8.23
CA PHE A 305 -7.65 6.42 -7.14
C PHE A 305 -8.30 6.65 -5.77
N SER A 306 -8.13 5.68 -4.88
CA SER A 306 -8.79 5.66 -3.58
C SER A 306 -7.92 5.08 -2.47
N ARG A 307 -8.34 5.33 -1.23
CA ARG A 307 -7.87 4.64 -0.03
C ARG A 307 -9.02 4.52 0.95
N GLN A 308 -9.27 3.34 1.50
CA GLN A 308 -10.37 3.11 2.43
C GLN A 308 -10.11 3.75 3.80
N HIS A 309 -11.10 4.47 4.34
CA HIS A 309 -11.04 5.00 5.70
C HIS A 309 -10.88 3.85 6.71
N PHE A 310 -10.09 4.08 7.77
CA PHE A 310 -9.65 3.06 8.74
C PHE A 310 -8.85 1.90 8.15
N LEU A 311 -8.42 1.98 6.88
CA LEU A 311 -7.81 0.87 6.15
C LEU A 311 -8.70 -0.39 6.12
N ARG A 312 -10.02 -0.18 6.10
CA ARG A 312 -10.98 -1.27 6.03
C ARG A 312 -10.90 -1.88 4.64
N LEU A 313 -10.35 -3.09 4.59
CA LEU A 313 -10.16 -3.83 3.36
C LEU A 313 -10.66 -5.26 3.57
N ILE A 314 -11.72 -5.60 2.84
CA ILE A 314 -12.28 -6.95 2.77
C ILE A 314 -12.02 -7.43 1.34
N ILE A 315 -11.15 -8.43 1.21
CA ILE A 315 -10.75 -9.00 -0.08
C ILE A 315 -11.65 -10.21 -0.37
N PRO A 316 -12.20 -10.35 -1.59
CA PRO A 316 -11.98 -9.49 -2.77
C PRO A 316 -12.98 -8.34 -2.92
N GLU A 317 -14.05 -8.28 -2.12
CA GLU A 317 -15.25 -7.47 -2.40
C GLU A 317 -14.95 -5.97 -2.48
N THR A 318 -14.05 -5.46 -1.62
CA THR A 318 -13.67 -4.04 -1.63
C THR A 318 -13.03 -3.65 -2.94
N TYR A 319 -12.17 -4.51 -3.50
CA TYR A 319 -11.46 -4.25 -4.74
C TYR A 319 -12.35 -4.43 -5.96
N GLN A 320 -13.25 -5.41 -5.94
CA GLN A 320 -14.29 -5.56 -6.97
C GLN A 320 -15.17 -4.30 -7.04
N ASN A 321 -15.64 -3.79 -5.89
CA ASN A 321 -16.43 -2.56 -5.83
C ASN A 321 -15.68 -1.33 -6.38
N LEU A 322 -14.37 -1.24 -6.17
CA LEU A 322 -13.55 -0.18 -6.74
C LEU A 322 -13.41 -0.32 -8.28
N ILE A 323 -13.22 -1.54 -8.77
CA ILE A 323 -13.14 -1.84 -10.22
C ILE A 323 -14.46 -1.48 -10.91
N ASP A 324 -15.60 -1.85 -10.34
CA ASP A 324 -16.94 -1.55 -10.87
C ASP A 324 -17.24 -0.05 -10.95
N LEU A 325 -16.47 0.76 -10.22
CA LEU A 325 -16.53 2.21 -10.24
C LEU A 325 -15.38 2.85 -11.03
N ASP A 326 -14.67 2.10 -11.88
CA ASP A 326 -13.56 2.57 -12.70
C ASP A 326 -12.43 3.23 -11.88
N ILE A 327 -12.19 2.74 -10.66
CA ILE A 327 -11.01 3.13 -9.89
C ILE A 327 -9.82 2.30 -10.39
N GLU A 328 -8.75 3.00 -10.75
CA GLU A 328 -7.55 2.42 -11.34
C GLU A 328 -6.48 2.09 -10.28
N GLU A 329 -6.43 2.86 -9.18
CA GLU A 329 -5.42 2.69 -8.14
C GLU A 329 -6.01 2.66 -6.72
N ASP A 330 -5.53 1.72 -5.89
CA ASP A 330 -5.83 1.66 -4.46
C ASP A 330 -4.56 1.79 -3.62
N TYR A 331 -4.66 2.56 -2.54
CA TYR A 331 -3.57 2.86 -1.61
C TYR A 331 -3.83 2.30 -0.20
N THR A 332 -4.72 1.30 -0.07
CA THR A 332 -5.17 0.74 1.21
C THR A 332 -4.26 -0.40 1.70
N MET A 333 -3.46 -1.01 0.83
CA MET A 333 -2.65 -2.21 1.11
C MET A 333 -1.50 -1.97 2.11
N GLY A 334 -1.82 -1.88 3.39
CA GLY A 334 -0.87 -1.82 4.50
C GLY A 334 -1.52 -2.20 5.82
N TYR A 335 -0.76 -2.12 6.91
CA TYR A 335 -1.23 -2.48 8.25
C TYR A 335 -1.56 -1.24 9.08
N ALA A 336 -2.65 -1.32 9.84
CA ALA A 336 -3.05 -0.24 10.75
C ALA A 336 -2.28 -0.25 12.08
N LYS A 337 -1.88 -1.42 12.59
CA LYS A 337 -1.27 -1.57 13.93
C LYS A 337 0.26 -1.63 13.93
N TYR A 338 0.86 -2.03 12.80
CA TYR A 338 2.30 -2.23 12.65
C TYR A 338 2.79 -1.54 11.39
N ALA A 339 4.03 -1.09 11.39
CA ALA A 339 4.68 -0.64 10.16
C ALA A 339 5.24 -1.85 9.38
N GLY A 340 5.33 -1.73 8.07
CA GLY A 340 5.80 -2.79 7.18
C GLY A 340 4.93 -2.99 5.94
N PHE A 341 5.28 -3.99 5.14
CA PHE A 341 4.71 -4.27 3.83
C PHE A 341 3.69 -5.40 3.92
N ARG A 342 2.39 -5.07 3.86
CA ARG A 342 1.31 -6.08 3.96
C ARG A 342 1.35 -7.14 2.88
N ALA A 343 1.62 -6.76 1.63
CA ALA A 343 1.81 -7.71 0.53
C ALA A 343 3.27 -8.21 0.40
N SER A 344 4.12 -7.97 1.42
CA SER A 344 5.55 -8.29 1.43
C SER A 344 6.31 -7.76 0.21
N THR A 345 5.84 -6.65 -0.36
CA THR A 345 6.47 -5.94 -1.47
C THR A 345 6.30 -4.44 -1.30
N CYS A 346 7.29 -3.68 -1.77
CA CYS A 346 7.22 -2.23 -1.92
C CYS A 346 6.94 -1.81 -3.38
N THR A 347 6.70 -2.77 -4.27
CA THR A 347 6.47 -2.52 -5.69
C THR A 347 4.99 -2.52 -5.98
N PRO A 348 4.43 -1.45 -6.58
CA PRO A 348 3.05 -1.44 -7.01
C PRO A 348 2.72 -2.63 -7.93
N PHE A 349 1.59 -3.28 -7.70
CA PHE A 349 1.21 -4.53 -8.35
C PHE A 349 -0.28 -4.53 -8.71
N TYR A 350 -0.71 -5.38 -9.63
CA TYR A 350 -2.13 -5.47 -9.97
C TYR A 350 -2.84 -6.43 -9.02
N PHE A 351 -4.06 -6.12 -8.62
CA PHE A 351 -4.88 -7.03 -7.83
C PHE A 351 -5.16 -8.30 -8.64
N TYR A 352 -4.80 -9.45 -8.07
CA TYR A 352 -5.19 -10.75 -8.59
C TYR A 352 -6.40 -11.24 -7.79
N ASP A 353 -7.52 -11.37 -8.49
CA ASP A 353 -8.76 -11.88 -7.90
C ASP A 353 -8.69 -13.40 -7.89
N LEU A 354 -8.51 -14.00 -6.71
CA LEU A 354 -8.40 -15.45 -6.56
C LEU A 354 -9.73 -16.16 -6.82
N ASP A 355 -10.86 -15.52 -6.54
CA ASP A 355 -12.19 -16.12 -6.77
C ASP A 355 -12.45 -16.31 -8.27
N PHE A 356 -11.98 -15.35 -9.08
CA PHE A 356 -12.12 -15.39 -10.53
C PHE A 356 -10.87 -15.90 -11.29
N GLU A 357 -9.74 -16.13 -10.61
CA GLU A 357 -8.45 -16.52 -11.20
C GLU A 357 -7.95 -15.56 -12.30
N ILE A 358 -8.07 -14.25 -12.07
CA ILE A 358 -7.69 -13.22 -13.05
C ILE A 358 -6.85 -12.11 -12.44
N GLN A 359 -5.93 -11.58 -13.24
CA GLN A 359 -5.35 -10.26 -12.98
C GLN A 359 -6.36 -9.19 -13.39
N THR A 360 -6.75 -8.34 -12.45
CA THR A 360 -7.65 -7.21 -12.68
C THR A 360 -6.86 -5.96 -13.14
N PRO A 361 -7.53 -4.91 -13.65
CA PRO A 361 -6.86 -3.64 -13.97
C PRO A 361 -6.54 -2.78 -12.75
N LEU A 362 -7.06 -3.08 -11.56
CA LEU A 362 -6.82 -2.30 -10.34
C LEU A 362 -5.38 -2.49 -9.87
N LYS A 363 -4.65 -1.38 -9.74
CA LYS A 363 -3.26 -1.36 -9.28
C LYS A 363 -3.18 -0.98 -7.80
N LEU A 364 -2.58 -1.84 -7.00
CA LEU A 364 -2.38 -1.67 -5.57
C LEU A 364 -1.03 -1.01 -5.30
N TYR A 365 -1.03 0.00 -4.44
CA TYR A 365 0.14 0.74 -4.00
C TYR A 365 0.34 0.53 -2.49
N PRO A 366 1.16 -0.46 -2.08
CA PRO A 366 1.36 -0.76 -0.68
C PRO A 366 2.15 0.34 0.02
N PHE A 367 1.71 0.75 1.21
CA PHE A 367 2.40 1.75 2.03
C PHE A 367 3.21 1.10 3.16
N ALA A 368 4.30 1.75 3.54
CA ALA A 368 5.26 1.23 4.51
C ALA A 368 4.88 1.57 5.96
N PHE A 369 4.33 2.76 6.20
CA PHE A 369 3.89 3.17 7.53
C PHE A 369 2.75 4.20 7.46
N MET A 370 2.03 4.32 8.57
CA MET A 370 1.09 5.40 8.86
C MET A 370 1.52 6.13 10.12
N ASP A 371 1.40 7.46 10.17
CA ASP A 371 1.68 8.25 11.37
C ASP A 371 0.98 7.75 12.65
N GLY A 372 -0.33 7.53 12.59
CA GLY A 372 -1.11 6.97 13.69
C GLY A 372 -0.65 5.56 14.08
N THR A 373 -0.13 4.76 13.13
CA THR A 373 0.50 3.46 13.45
C THR A 373 1.66 3.66 14.41
N LEU A 374 2.58 4.57 14.08
CA LEU A 374 3.77 4.81 14.88
C LEU A 374 3.42 5.46 16.23
N LYS A 375 2.56 6.48 16.21
CA LYS A 375 2.27 7.31 17.39
C LYS A 375 1.23 6.69 18.33
N ASP A 376 0.12 6.17 17.80
CA ASP A 376 -1.03 5.75 18.61
C ASP A 376 -1.04 4.25 18.89
N TYR A 377 -0.77 3.44 17.87
CA TYR A 377 -0.80 1.98 18.01
C TYR A 377 0.50 1.45 18.62
N MET A 378 1.65 1.79 18.02
CA MET A 378 2.96 1.35 18.50
C MET A 378 3.50 2.21 19.66
N LYS A 379 2.94 3.41 19.87
CA LYS A 379 3.32 4.34 20.95
C LYS A 379 4.80 4.71 20.98
N LEU A 380 5.39 4.83 19.79
CA LEU A 380 6.79 5.19 19.65
C LEU A 380 7.02 6.66 20.01
N SER A 381 8.19 6.95 20.58
CA SER A 381 8.72 8.31 20.66
C SER A 381 9.00 8.87 19.26
N ASN A 382 9.24 10.17 19.18
CA ASN A 382 9.59 10.82 17.91
C ASN A 382 10.91 10.28 17.33
N GLU A 383 11.89 9.97 18.18
CA GLU A 383 13.17 9.39 17.78
C GLU A 383 13.01 7.96 17.26
N GLU A 384 12.26 7.12 17.97
CA GLU A 384 11.97 5.74 17.54
C GLU A 384 11.16 5.72 16.24
N SER A 385 10.17 6.61 16.10
CA SER A 385 9.38 6.75 14.88
C SER A 385 10.26 7.10 13.69
N LEU A 386 11.16 8.08 13.84
CA LEU A 386 12.08 8.49 12.78
C LEU A 386 13.07 7.36 12.43
N ALA A 387 13.61 6.67 13.42
CA ALA A 387 14.51 5.54 13.21
C ALA A 387 13.84 4.41 12.42
N LEU A 388 12.58 4.08 12.74
CA LEU A 388 11.82 3.07 12.01
C LEU A 388 11.48 3.51 10.59
N ILE A 389 11.11 4.79 10.39
CA ILE A 389 10.87 5.35 9.04
C ILE A 389 12.13 5.22 8.18
N PHE A 390 13.30 5.58 8.71
CA PHE A 390 14.57 5.45 7.98
C PHE A 390 14.93 4.00 7.69
N LYS A 391 14.76 3.09 8.66
CA LYS A 391 14.95 1.65 8.44
C LYS A 391 14.09 1.14 7.28
N LEU A 392 12.79 1.44 7.27
CA LEU A 392 11.89 1.02 6.20
C LEU A 392 12.27 1.64 4.85
N LYS A 393 12.67 2.93 4.84
CA LYS A 393 13.12 3.61 3.62
C LYS A 393 14.41 2.99 3.08
N ASP A 394 15.34 2.61 3.94
CA ASP A 394 16.57 1.90 3.58
C ASP A 394 16.30 0.53 2.98
N GLU A 395 15.37 -0.24 3.56
CA GLU A 395 14.93 -1.52 2.99
C GLU A 395 14.38 -1.35 1.57
N VAL A 396 13.62 -0.27 1.31
CA VAL A 396 13.13 0.03 -0.05
C VAL A 396 14.25 0.52 -0.98
N LYS A 397 15.19 1.33 -0.48
CA LYS A 397 16.36 1.79 -1.27
C LYS A 397 17.23 0.61 -1.72
N LYS A 398 17.44 -0.41 -0.88
CA LYS A 398 18.21 -1.63 -1.22
C LYS A 398 17.68 -2.35 -2.47
N VAL A 399 16.37 -2.28 -2.70
CA VAL A 399 15.70 -2.91 -3.86
C VAL A 399 15.24 -1.89 -4.90
N ASN A 400 15.64 -0.61 -4.77
CA ASN A 400 15.20 0.51 -5.62
C ASN A 400 13.67 0.53 -5.85
N GLY A 401 12.89 0.25 -4.81
CA GLY A 401 11.43 0.17 -4.89
C GLY A 401 10.72 1.51 -4.70
N THR A 402 9.40 1.46 -4.42
CA THR A 402 8.59 2.65 -4.15
C THR A 402 8.28 2.74 -2.65
N PHE A 403 8.79 3.78 -1.98
CA PHE A 403 8.50 4.04 -0.57
C PHE A 403 7.27 4.94 -0.46
N ILE A 404 6.21 4.44 0.18
CA ILE A 404 4.96 5.17 0.32
C ILE A 404 4.64 5.39 1.80
N SER A 405 4.42 6.65 2.20
CA SER A 405 4.01 7.04 3.55
C SER A 405 2.53 7.43 3.59
N LEU A 406 1.81 6.99 4.62
CA LEU A 406 0.47 7.46 4.96
C LEU A 406 0.57 8.46 6.11
N LEU A 407 0.07 9.67 5.90
CA LEU A 407 0.00 10.71 6.92
C LEU A 407 -1.41 11.30 6.95
N HIS A 408 -1.73 12.06 7.97
CA HIS A 408 -2.92 12.91 8.04
C HIS A 408 -2.50 14.38 8.04
N ASN A 409 -3.37 15.30 7.61
CA ASN A 409 -3.01 16.72 7.56
C ASN A 409 -2.64 17.27 8.94
N GLU A 410 -3.33 16.85 9.99
CA GLU A 410 -3.06 17.23 11.37
C GLU A 410 -1.67 16.83 11.86
N THR A 411 -0.99 15.90 11.20
CA THR A 411 0.33 15.43 11.60
C THR A 411 1.38 16.52 11.53
N LEU A 412 1.17 17.53 10.66
CA LEU A 412 2.03 18.71 10.58
C LEU A 412 1.48 19.89 11.41
N SER A 413 0.51 19.66 12.30
CA SER A 413 -0.14 20.73 13.07
C SER A 413 0.73 21.30 14.20
N GLU A 414 1.77 20.57 14.62
CA GLU A 414 2.60 20.89 15.80
C GLU A 414 1.76 21.11 17.08
N GLY A 415 0.56 20.55 17.14
CA GLY A 415 -0.23 20.50 18.37
C GLY A 415 0.35 19.52 19.38
N GLU A 416 -0.16 19.51 20.62
CA GLU A 416 0.35 18.65 21.71
C GLU A 416 0.55 17.18 21.30
N HIS A 417 -0.40 16.63 20.53
CA HIS A 417 -0.34 15.25 20.06
C HIS A 417 0.72 15.01 18.96
N TRP A 418 0.92 15.98 18.08
CA TRP A 418 1.78 15.91 16.88
C TRP A 418 3.03 16.79 16.99
N ALA A 419 3.44 17.15 18.20
CA ALA A 419 4.63 17.98 18.41
C ALA A 419 5.88 17.29 17.86
N GLY A 420 6.66 18.01 17.05
CA GLY A 420 7.88 17.55 16.39
C GLY A 420 7.67 16.72 15.12
N TRP A 421 6.43 16.46 14.69
CA TRP A 421 6.17 15.64 13.50
C TRP A 421 6.42 16.36 12.17
N ASN A 422 6.40 17.69 12.13
CA ASN A 422 6.88 18.45 10.97
C ASN A 422 8.37 18.17 10.72
N GLU A 423 9.19 18.16 11.79
CA GLU A 423 10.61 17.83 11.68
C GLU A 423 10.84 16.39 11.21
N ILE A 424 10.06 15.42 11.74
CA ILE A 424 10.10 14.03 11.28
C ILE A 424 9.77 13.95 9.78
N TYR A 425 8.71 14.63 9.34
CA TYR A 425 8.30 14.64 7.94
C TYR A 425 9.37 15.23 7.03
N LEU A 426 9.95 16.38 7.41
CA LEU A 426 11.05 17.02 6.66
C LEU A 426 12.28 16.12 6.57
N LYS A 427 12.67 15.47 7.68
CA LYS A 427 13.79 14.53 7.70
C LYS A 427 13.52 13.32 6.82
N MET A 428 12.32 12.75 6.87
CA MET A 428 11.92 11.63 5.99
C MET A 428 12.02 12.02 4.52
N VAL A 429 11.52 13.20 4.15
CA VAL A 429 11.52 13.67 2.75
C VAL A 429 12.94 13.94 2.25
N ASN A 430 13.83 14.46 3.10
CA ASN A 430 15.20 14.84 2.74
C ASN A 430 16.21 13.68 2.77
N TYR A 431 15.87 12.54 3.39
CA TYR A 431 16.76 11.38 3.58
C TYR A 431 16.99 10.55 2.32
#